data_AF-A0A074SM73-F1
#
_entry.id   AF-A0A074SM73-F1
#
_cell.length_a   1.000
_cell.length_b   1.000
_cell.length_c   1.000
_cell.angle_alpha   90.00
_cell.angle_beta   90.00
_cell.angle_gamma   90.00
#
_symmetry.space_group_name_H-M   'P 1'
#
loop_
_entity.id
_entity.type
_entity.pdbx_description
1 polymer ?
#
loop_
_entity_poly.entity_id
_entity_poly.type
_entity_poly.pdbx_seq_one_letter_code
_entity_poly.pdbx_strand_id
1 'polypeptide(L)'
;MMFSHKMQRIGPRLYNHLHSALLTRSTTAILRPLARTIHSTGGLDVQTASLPSTATPLQKILHDSIRAKGPISVAQYMQMCLSHPVEGYYMKGEPIGARGDFITSPEISQLFGELVGIWLVSQWVERGQNRPIRMIELGPGKGTLMGDILRVSKILDLVYFSSQERRKTFESIGQTRGRVQAVHLVETSARLQEEQKSTLGTRIPETLLHWHDRIDDIPKDDNVFTLLVAHEFFDAIPIHIIEARQLRLLPSAMSHPLS
;
A
#
# COMPACT_ATOMS: atom_id res chain seq x y z
N MET A 1 4.84 7.05 10.95
CA MET A 1 5.77 6.20 11.72
C MET A 1 6.12 4.90 10.96
N MET A 2 5.14 4.18 10.38
CA MET A 2 5.34 2.97 9.55
C MET A 2 6.19 3.17 8.28
N PHE A 3 5.97 4.27 7.53
CA PHE A 3 6.74 4.58 6.31
C PHE A 3 8.25 4.69 6.57
N SER A 4 8.63 5.29 7.71
CA SER A 4 10.02 5.48 8.11
C SER A 4 10.70 4.15 8.44
N HIS A 5 10.01 3.21 9.10
CA HIS A 5 10.55 1.88 9.40
C HIS A 5 10.65 0.97 8.17
N LYS A 6 9.67 0.99 7.25
CA LYS A 6 9.70 0.25 5.97
C LYS A 6 10.87 0.73 5.07
N MET A 7 11.10 2.04 4.97
CA MET A 7 12.21 2.62 4.19
C MET A 7 13.60 2.43 4.83
N GLN A 8 13.70 2.48 6.16
CA GLN A 8 14.99 2.36 6.87
C GLN A 8 15.69 1.02 6.64
N ARG A 9 14.95 -0.07 6.38
CA ARG A 9 15.52 -1.40 6.12
C ARG A 9 15.78 -1.72 4.65
N ILE A 10 15.10 -1.07 3.69
CA ILE A 10 15.30 -1.30 2.25
C ILE A 10 16.56 -0.57 1.70
N GLY A 11 17.17 0.28 2.52
CA GLY A 11 18.47 0.87 2.20
C GLY A 11 18.82 1.99 3.19
N PRO A 12 19.53 1.69 4.30
CA PRO A 12 19.78 2.66 5.38
C PRO A 12 20.61 3.89 4.95
N ARG A 13 21.12 3.92 3.71
CA ARG A 13 21.96 5.00 3.19
C ARG A 13 21.31 5.88 2.14
N LEU A 14 20.25 5.47 1.44
CA LEU A 14 19.64 6.33 0.42
C LEU A 14 18.67 7.36 1.02
N TYR A 15 17.92 6.96 2.06
CA TYR A 15 17.08 7.88 2.84
C TYR A 15 17.94 8.96 3.50
N ASN A 16 19.06 8.58 4.15
CA ASN A 16 19.97 9.53 4.78
C ASN A 16 20.73 10.41 3.79
N HIS A 17 21.04 9.92 2.57
CA HIS A 17 21.70 10.75 1.55
C HIS A 17 20.74 11.77 0.91
N LEU A 18 19.46 11.40 0.74
CA LEU A 18 18.41 12.34 0.32
C LEU A 18 18.06 13.34 1.44
N HIS A 19 18.07 12.92 2.71
CA HIS A 19 17.85 13.83 3.84
C HIS A 19 19.05 14.74 4.14
N SER A 20 20.29 14.28 3.97
CA SER A 20 21.49 15.12 4.19
C SER A 20 21.69 16.18 3.12
N ALA A 21 21.20 15.93 1.90
CA ALA A 21 21.16 16.91 0.82
C ALA A 21 20.08 17.99 1.03
N LEU A 22 19.11 17.78 1.92
CA LEU A 22 18.00 18.71 2.21
C LEU A 22 18.16 19.48 3.54
N LEU A 23 19.12 19.12 4.41
CA LEU A 23 19.27 19.75 5.74
C LEU A 23 20.63 20.44 5.99
N THR A 24 21.54 20.51 5.01
CA THR A 24 22.77 21.28 5.15
C THR A 24 22.59 22.74 4.71
N ARG A 25 21.95 23.54 5.58
CA ARG A 25 22.31 24.95 5.85
C ARG A 25 21.36 25.56 6.89
N SER A 26 21.70 25.41 8.16
CA SER A 26 21.53 26.51 9.13
C SER A 26 22.21 26.17 10.46
N THR A 27 23.48 26.53 10.58
CA THR A 27 24.02 26.96 11.87
C THR A 27 25.03 28.06 11.61
N THR A 28 24.70 29.21 12.19
CA THR A 28 25.42 30.47 12.19
C THR A 28 26.88 30.29 12.61
N ALA A 29 27.82 30.61 11.71
CA ALA A 29 29.23 30.86 12.05
C ALA A 29 29.76 32.04 11.22
N ILE A 30 29.57 33.20 11.83
CA ILE A 30 30.35 34.45 11.82
C ILE A 30 31.67 34.45 11.01
N LEU A 31 31.73 35.38 10.04
CA LEU A 31 32.85 36.20 9.54
C LEU A 31 34.07 35.59 8.81
N ARG A 32 34.11 35.90 7.50
CA ARG A 32 35.15 36.60 6.69
C ARG A 32 35.60 35.87 5.40
N PRO A 33 35.93 36.64 4.34
CA PRO A 33 35.90 36.18 2.97
C PRO A 33 37.29 35.82 2.45
N LEU A 34 37.36 34.85 1.53
CA LEU A 34 38.38 34.87 0.50
C LEU A 34 37.78 34.38 -0.80
N ALA A 35 37.67 35.33 -1.72
CA ALA A 35 37.29 35.14 -3.09
C ALA A 35 38.22 34.12 -3.76
N ARG A 36 37.65 33.15 -4.47
CA ARG A 36 38.26 32.53 -5.65
C ARG A 36 37.16 32.09 -6.61
N THR A 37 37.03 32.88 -7.66
CA THR A 37 36.59 32.58 -9.04
C THR A 37 35.88 31.24 -9.23
N ILE A 38 34.55 31.28 -9.37
CA ILE A 38 33.79 30.21 -10.01
C ILE A 38 33.63 30.60 -11.48
N HIS A 39 34.38 29.93 -12.34
CA HIS A 39 34.06 29.90 -13.76
C HIS A 39 32.73 29.18 -13.95
N SER A 40 31.84 29.87 -14.66
CA SER A 40 30.57 29.39 -15.20
C SER A 40 30.78 28.18 -16.10
N THR A 41 30.29 27.02 -15.67
CA THR A 41 29.61 25.98 -16.47
C THR A 41 29.28 24.82 -15.53
N GLY A 42 28.01 24.47 -15.38
CA GLY A 42 27.64 23.34 -14.54
C GLY A 42 26.17 22.99 -14.67
N GLY A 43 25.84 22.18 -15.68
CA GLY A 43 24.71 21.27 -15.57
C GLY A 43 24.84 20.44 -14.29
N LEU A 44 23.74 19.86 -13.82
CA LEU A 44 23.75 18.87 -12.75
C LEU A 44 24.62 17.69 -13.19
N ASP A 45 25.92 17.80 -12.95
CA ASP A 45 26.88 16.74 -13.18
C ASP A 45 26.63 15.74 -12.06
N VAL A 46 25.70 14.81 -12.33
CA VAL A 46 25.53 13.60 -11.54
C VAL A 46 26.80 12.80 -11.77
N GLN A 47 27.88 13.19 -11.10
CA GLN A 47 29.09 12.37 -11.03
C GLN A 47 28.64 11.01 -10.49
N THR A 48 28.69 10.02 -11.38
CA THR A 48 28.30 8.64 -11.14
C THR A 48 29.24 8.05 -10.09
N ALA A 49 28.92 8.25 -8.82
CA ALA A 49 29.58 7.53 -7.75
C ALA A 49 29.37 6.03 -8.01
N SER A 50 30.46 5.31 -8.24
CA SER A 50 30.42 3.86 -8.40
C SER A 50 29.76 3.22 -7.17
N LEU A 51 28.81 2.31 -7.40
CA LEU A 51 28.12 1.64 -6.31
C LEU A 51 29.11 0.95 -5.35
N PRO A 52 28.87 0.99 -4.02
CA PRO A 52 29.70 0.27 -3.07
C PRO A 52 29.62 -1.24 -3.33
N SER A 53 30.67 -1.98 -2.98
CA SER A 53 30.71 -3.45 -3.11
C SER A 53 29.59 -4.17 -2.35
N THR A 54 29.02 -3.51 -1.33
CA THR A 54 27.90 -4.00 -0.52
C THR A 54 26.51 -3.70 -1.10
N ALA A 55 26.43 -3.16 -2.33
CA ALA A 55 25.15 -2.82 -2.95
C ALA A 55 24.28 -4.06 -3.19
N THR A 56 23.00 -3.96 -2.82
CA THR A 56 22.02 -5.02 -3.04
C THR A 56 21.75 -5.23 -4.53
N PRO A 57 21.26 -6.40 -4.97
CA PRO A 57 20.90 -6.62 -6.36
C PRO A 57 19.89 -5.57 -6.88
N LEU A 58 18.88 -5.23 -6.07
CA LEU A 58 17.92 -4.18 -6.43
C LEU A 58 18.56 -2.80 -6.62
N GLN A 59 19.53 -2.43 -5.77
CA GLN A 59 20.25 -1.16 -5.91
C GLN A 59 21.00 -1.08 -7.24
N LYS A 60 21.59 -2.20 -7.69
CA LYS A 60 22.27 -2.28 -9.00
C LYS A 60 21.28 -2.07 -10.14
N ILE A 61 20.14 -2.77 -10.10
CA ILE A 61 19.07 -2.62 -11.11
C ILE A 61 18.57 -1.17 -11.20
N LEU A 62 18.30 -0.54 -10.06
CA LEU A 62 17.83 0.84 -10.01
C LEU A 62 18.89 1.82 -10.54
N HIS A 63 20.13 1.66 -10.12
CA HIS A 63 21.25 2.49 -10.57
C HIS A 63 21.44 2.40 -12.08
N ASP A 64 21.44 1.19 -12.64
CA ASP A 64 21.62 0.98 -14.08
C ASP A 64 20.44 1.54 -14.87
N SER A 65 19.21 1.40 -14.36
CA SER A 65 18.02 2.03 -14.94
C SER A 65 18.11 3.56 -14.94
N ILE A 66 18.59 4.17 -13.85
CA ILE A 66 18.75 5.64 -13.76
C ILE A 66 19.84 6.12 -14.72
N ARG A 67 20.95 5.39 -14.85
CA ARG A 67 22.01 5.71 -15.82
C ARG A 67 21.52 5.62 -17.25
N ALA A 68 20.68 4.64 -17.57
CA ALA A 68 20.19 4.43 -18.93
C ALA A 68 19.02 5.36 -19.32
N LYS A 69 18.12 5.68 -18.38
CA LYS A 69 16.83 6.35 -18.68
C LYS A 69 16.66 7.70 -17.99
N GLY A 70 17.60 8.11 -17.16
CA GLY A 70 17.52 9.32 -16.36
C GLY A 70 16.85 9.11 -14.99
N PRO A 71 16.66 10.19 -14.21
CA PRO A 71 16.09 10.13 -12.87
C PRO A 71 14.70 9.48 -12.84
N ILE A 72 14.45 8.68 -11.82
CA ILE A 72 13.13 8.07 -11.56
C ILE A 72 12.39 8.85 -10.46
N SER A 73 11.06 8.78 -10.47
CA SER A 73 10.25 9.36 -9.39
C SER A 73 10.39 8.56 -8.09
N VAL A 74 10.06 9.21 -6.96
CA VAL A 74 9.96 8.51 -5.66
C VAL A 74 8.94 7.37 -5.74
N ALA A 75 7.85 7.54 -6.50
CA ALA A 75 6.87 6.49 -6.71
C ALA A 75 7.46 5.27 -7.43
N GLN A 76 8.24 5.49 -8.50
CA GLN A 76 8.91 4.39 -9.21
C GLN A 76 9.93 3.67 -8.33
N TYR A 77 10.70 4.42 -7.53
CA TYR A 77 11.61 3.85 -6.54
C TYR A 77 10.87 2.98 -5.53
N MET A 78 9.80 3.51 -4.92
CA MET A 78 8.96 2.77 -3.96
C MET A 78 8.36 1.50 -4.58
N GLN A 79 7.81 1.59 -5.79
CA GLN A 79 7.24 0.44 -6.50
C GLN A 79 8.26 -0.69 -6.66
N MET A 80 9.48 -0.36 -7.06
CA MET A 80 10.56 -1.34 -7.21
C MET A 80 10.97 -1.94 -5.87
N CYS A 81 11.11 -1.11 -4.84
CA CYS A 81 11.42 -1.55 -3.47
C CYS A 81 10.38 -2.51 -2.89
N LEU A 82 9.10 -2.26 -3.14
CA LEU A 82 8.01 -3.03 -2.53
C LEU A 82 7.67 -4.28 -3.35
N SER A 83 7.63 -4.15 -4.68
CA SER A 83 6.98 -5.13 -5.55
C SER A 83 7.85 -5.60 -6.73
N HIS A 84 9.17 -5.34 -6.75
CA HIS A 84 10.02 -5.95 -7.78
C HIS A 84 9.86 -7.49 -7.75
N PRO A 85 9.61 -8.17 -8.89
CA PRO A 85 9.22 -9.58 -8.89
C PRO A 85 10.18 -10.52 -8.16
N VAL A 86 11.48 -10.20 -8.22
CA VAL A 86 12.53 -11.02 -7.59
C VAL A 86 13.06 -10.40 -6.30
N GLU A 87 13.05 -9.08 -6.19
CA GLU A 87 13.82 -8.33 -5.18
C GLU A 87 12.96 -7.47 -4.26
N GLY A 88 11.66 -7.40 -4.53
CA GLY A 88 10.71 -6.58 -3.80
C GLY A 88 10.50 -7.11 -2.40
N TYR A 89 10.31 -6.19 -1.46
CA TYR A 89 10.08 -6.48 -0.06
C TYR A 89 8.93 -7.48 0.17
N TYR A 90 7.81 -7.32 -0.54
CA TYR A 90 6.66 -8.22 -0.40
C TYR A 90 6.82 -9.56 -1.16
N MET A 91 7.82 -9.65 -2.03
CA MET A 91 8.12 -10.86 -2.81
C MET A 91 9.15 -11.75 -2.13
N LYS A 92 9.91 -11.21 -1.15
CA LYS A 92 10.94 -11.94 -0.39
C LYS A 92 10.49 -12.26 1.04
N GLY A 93 10.64 -13.52 1.45
CA GLY A 93 10.50 -13.95 2.85
C GLY A 93 9.08 -13.90 3.43
N GLU A 94 8.99 -13.82 4.76
CA GLU A 94 7.75 -13.66 5.53
C GLU A 94 7.69 -12.25 6.16
N PRO A 95 7.35 -11.18 5.41
CA PRO A 95 7.39 -9.81 5.92
C PRO A 95 6.30 -9.48 6.96
N ILE A 96 5.25 -10.31 7.08
CA ILE A 96 4.03 -10.03 7.86
C ILE A 96 3.82 -11.12 8.95
N GLY A 97 3.37 -10.73 10.14
CA GLY A 97 2.97 -11.59 11.26
C GLY A 97 4.00 -11.66 12.39
N ALA A 98 3.71 -12.44 13.44
CA ALA A 98 4.55 -12.51 14.65
C ALA A 98 6.02 -12.93 14.44
N ARG A 99 6.33 -13.57 13.30
CA ARG A 99 7.70 -13.94 12.88
C ARG A 99 8.25 -13.06 11.75
N GLY A 100 7.46 -12.13 11.23
CA GLY A 100 7.86 -11.17 10.20
C GLY A 100 8.33 -9.84 10.78
N ASP A 101 8.64 -8.89 9.91
CA ASP A 101 9.11 -7.56 10.32
C ASP A 101 7.98 -6.67 10.87
N PHE A 102 6.72 -7.02 10.61
CA PHE A 102 5.53 -6.25 11.00
C PHE A 102 4.46 -7.12 11.65
N ILE A 103 3.99 -6.70 12.82
CA ILE A 103 2.75 -7.18 13.43
C ILE A 103 1.68 -6.13 13.14
N THR A 104 0.66 -6.49 12.36
CA THR A 104 -0.46 -5.60 12.01
C THR A 104 -1.59 -5.72 13.03
N SER A 105 -2.50 -4.74 13.10
CA SER A 105 -3.59 -4.73 14.11
C SER A 105 -4.43 -6.03 14.15
N PRO A 106 -4.78 -6.68 13.02
CA PRO A 106 -5.46 -7.98 13.01
C PRO A 106 -4.63 -9.11 13.63
N GLU A 107 -3.30 -9.04 13.55
CA GLU A 107 -2.39 -10.03 14.14
C GLU A 107 -2.15 -9.80 15.64
N ILE A 108 -2.43 -8.59 16.15
CA ILE A 108 -2.35 -8.26 17.59
C ILE A 108 -3.60 -8.75 18.32
N SER A 109 -4.79 -8.55 17.74
CA SER A 109 -6.03 -8.91 18.39
C SER A 109 -7.15 -9.22 17.41
N GLN A 110 -7.73 -10.41 17.58
CA GLN A 110 -8.97 -10.82 16.92
C GLN A 110 -10.09 -9.79 17.10
N LEU A 111 -10.16 -9.11 18.27
CA LEU A 111 -11.17 -8.09 18.58
C LEU A 111 -11.21 -6.98 17.53
N PHE A 112 -10.07 -6.61 16.96
CA PHE A 112 -10.01 -5.60 15.90
C PHE A 112 -10.83 -6.05 14.68
N GLY A 113 -10.58 -7.26 14.19
CA GLY A 113 -11.31 -7.82 13.04
C GLY A 113 -12.79 -8.01 13.33
N GLU A 114 -13.15 -8.39 14.57
CA GLU A 114 -14.56 -8.51 14.95
C GLU A 114 -15.29 -7.16 14.88
N LEU A 115 -14.69 -6.10 15.43
CA LEU A 115 -15.31 -4.77 15.45
C LEU A 115 -15.45 -4.20 14.04
N VAL A 116 -14.46 -4.41 13.16
CA VAL A 116 -14.57 -4.05 11.74
C VAL A 116 -15.70 -4.84 11.08
N GLY A 117 -15.82 -6.14 11.35
CA GLY A 117 -16.89 -6.98 10.83
C GLY A 117 -18.28 -6.51 11.29
N ILE A 118 -18.44 -6.20 12.58
CA ILE A 118 -19.70 -5.67 13.13
C ILE A 118 -20.06 -4.35 12.45
N TRP A 119 -19.08 -3.45 12.28
CA TRP A 119 -19.30 -2.20 11.58
C TRP A 119 -19.76 -2.44 10.14
N LEU A 120 -19.05 -3.26 9.36
CA LEU A 120 -19.41 -3.57 7.97
C LEU A 120 -20.82 -4.15 7.85
N VAL A 121 -21.16 -5.13 8.69
CA VAL A 121 -22.49 -5.74 8.68
C VAL A 121 -23.57 -4.74 9.10
N SER A 122 -23.30 -3.86 10.07
CA SER A 122 -24.24 -2.78 10.44
C SER A 122 -24.58 -1.88 9.25
N GLN A 123 -23.60 -1.56 8.40
CA GLN A 123 -23.82 -0.74 7.21
C GLN A 123 -24.68 -1.46 6.17
N TRP A 124 -24.50 -2.77 6.02
CA TRP A 124 -25.35 -3.59 5.17
C TRP A 124 -26.78 -3.68 5.71
N VAL A 125 -26.97 -3.91 7.02
CA VAL A 125 -28.30 -3.95 7.63
C VAL A 125 -29.06 -2.64 7.39
N GLU A 126 -28.40 -1.50 7.57
CA GLU A 126 -29.00 -0.18 7.42
C GLU A 126 -29.36 0.15 5.96
N ARG A 127 -28.52 -0.24 4.99
CA ARG A 127 -28.57 0.33 3.62
C ARG A 127 -28.78 -0.70 2.52
N GLY A 128 -28.63 -1.98 2.83
CA GLY A 128 -28.41 -3.04 1.84
C GLY A 128 -29.07 -4.37 2.14
N GLN A 129 -29.85 -4.51 3.24
CA GLN A 129 -30.37 -5.79 3.73
C GLN A 129 -31.19 -6.61 2.72
N ASN A 130 -31.72 -5.97 1.67
CA ASN A 130 -32.46 -6.62 0.59
C ASN A 130 -31.58 -7.16 -0.55
N ARG A 131 -30.26 -6.97 -0.46
CA ARG A 131 -29.28 -7.34 -1.48
C ARG A 131 -28.32 -8.38 -0.93
N PRO A 132 -27.86 -9.33 -1.76
CA PRO A 132 -26.72 -10.16 -1.41
C PRO A 132 -25.47 -9.32 -1.15
N ILE A 133 -24.51 -9.87 -0.41
CA ILE A 133 -23.27 -9.16 -0.09
C ILE A 133 -22.07 -9.80 -0.79
N ARG A 134 -21.13 -8.95 -1.18
CA ARG A 134 -19.75 -9.34 -1.48
C ARG A 134 -18.80 -8.59 -0.58
N MET A 135 -17.73 -9.25 -0.17
CA MET A 135 -16.68 -8.64 0.63
C MET A 135 -15.44 -8.43 -0.23
N ILE A 136 -14.81 -7.28 -0.09
CA ILE A 136 -13.59 -6.92 -0.80
C ILE A 136 -12.54 -6.51 0.22
N GLU A 137 -11.35 -7.11 0.16
CA GLU A 137 -10.20 -6.64 0.93
C GLU A 137 -9.05 -6.27 -0.01
N LEU A 138 -8.52 -5.05 0.19
CA LEU A 138 -7.33 -4.57 -0.53
C LEU A 138 -6.08 -4.85 0.31
N GLY A 139 -5.16 -5.65 -0.22
CA GLY A 139 -3.94 -6.04 0.49
C GLY A 139 -4.22 -6.84 1.76
N PRO A 140 -4.86 -8.02 1.67
CA PRO A 140 -5.31 -8.79 2.84
C PRO A 140 -4.20 -9.38 3.73
N GLY A 141 -2.93 -9.29 3.31
CA GLY A 141 -1.82 -9.90 4.02
C GLY A 141 -2.03 -11.42 4.15
N LYS A 142 -2.20 -11.93 5.37
CA LYS A 142 -2.46 -13.36 5.63
C LYS A 142 -3.93 -13.78 5.52
N GLY A 143 -4.84 -12.83 5.31
CA GLY A 143 -6.28 -13.05 5.32
C GLY A 143 -6.90 -13.09 6.73
N THR A 144 -6.15 -12.77 7.78
CA THR A 144 -6.61 -12.80 9.17
C THR A 144 -7.81 -11.86 9.39
N LEU A 145 -7.73 -10.62 8.88
CA LEU A 145 -8.81 -9.64 9.00
C LEU A 145 -10.11 -10.12 8.33
N MET A 146 -10.05 -10.53 7.05
CA MET A 146 -11.21 -11.14 6.38
C MET A 146 -11.72 -12.37 7.15
N GLY A 147 -10.83 -13.19 7.69
CA GLY A 147 -11.20 -14.35 8.47
C GLY A 147 -12.07 -13.98 9.69
N ASP A 148 -11.71 -12.92 10.40
CA ASP A 148 -12.46 -12.43 11.56
C ASP A 148 -13.77 -11.75 11.18
N ILE A 149 -13.79 -10.99 10.07
CA ILE A 149 -15.02 -10.40 9.51
C ILE A 149 -16.03 -11.48 9.10
N LEU A 150 -15.57 -12.55 8.45
CA LEU A 150 -16.41 -13.68 8.04
C LEU A 150 -17.00 -14.42 9.24
N ARG A 151 -16.25 -14.52 10.35
CA ARG A 151 -16.74 -15.14 11.58
C ARG A 151 -17.91 -14.35 12.18
N VAL A 152 -17.81 -13.02 12.22
CA VAL A 152 -18.92 -12.15 12.67
C VAL A 152 -20.15 -12.30 11.78
N SER A 153 -19.95 -12.33 10.47
CA SER A 153 -21.06 -12.43 9.50
C SER A 153 -21.87 -13.70 9.72
N LYS A 154 -21.21 -14.85 9.95
CA LYS A 154 -21.90 -16.11 10.29
C LYS A 154 -22.68 -16.04 11.59
N ILE A 155 -22.14 -15.38 12.61
CA ILE A 155 -22.83 -15.21 13.90
C ILE A 155 -24.09 -14.37 13.72
N LEU A 156 -24.01 -13.30 12.92
CA LEU A 156 -25.14 -12.42 12.66
C LEU A 156 -26.20 -13.12 11.79
N ASP A 157 -25.79 -13.93 10.80
CA ASP A 157 -26.68 -14.81 10.05
C ASP A 157 -27.49 -15.74 10.98
N LEU A 158 -26.83 -16.28 12.01
CA LEU A 158 -27.47 -17.15 12.99
C LEU A 158 -28.36 -16.41 14.00
N VAL A 159 -28.03 -15.19 14.41
CA VAL A 159 -28.70 -14.48 15.52
C VAL A 159 -29.79 -13.51 15.04
N TYR A 160 -29.53 -12.73 13.98
CA TYR A 160 -30.48 -11.72 13.49
C TYR A 160 -31.62 -12.34 12.67
N PHE A 161 -31.40 -13.49 12.03
CA PHE A 161 -32.40 -14.09 11.15
C PHE A 161 -33.16 -15.27 11.77
N SER A 162 -32.67 -15.84 12.88
CA SER A 162 -33.42 -16.83 13.67
C SER A 162 -34.45 -16.20 14.61
N SER A 163 -34.27 -14.93 14.99
CA SER A 163 -35.18 -14.20 15.89
C SER A 163 -36.37 -13.53 15.18
N GLN A 164 -36.42 -13.53 13.84
CA GLN A 164 -37.52 -13.03 13.01
C GLN A 164 -38.55 -14.11 12.64
N GLU A 165 -38.83 -15.00 13.57
CA GLU A 165 -39.95 -15.92 13.49
C GLU A 165 -41.25 -15.12 13.69
N ARG A 166 -41.90 -14.68 12.59
CA ARG A 166 -43.37 -14.68 12.43
C ARG A 166 -43.86 -14.02 11.14
N ARG A 167 -44.50 -14.88 10.34
CA ARG A 167 -45.66 -14.68 9.44
C ARG A 167 -45.41 -14.39 7.96
N LYS A 168 -45.42 -15.52 7.23
CA LYS A 168 -46.29 -15.79 6.07
C LYS A 168 -45.80 -15.42 4.67
N THR A 169 -44.61 -15.87 4.24
CA THR A 169 -44.37 -16.17 2.80
C THR A 169 -43.12 -17.06 2.63
N PHE A 170 -43.05 -18.19 3.34
CA PHE A 170 -41.77 -18.92 3.45
C PHE A 170 -41.43 -19.85 2.26
N GLU A 171 -42.29 -19.97 1.24
CA GLU A 171 -42.00 -20.82 0.07
C GLU A 171 -41.66 -20.05 -1.21
N SER A 172 -41.94 -18.74 -1.34
CA SER A 172 -41.62 -17.98 -2.56
C SER A 172 -40.50 -16.95 -2.44
N ILE A 173 -40.01 -16.66 -1.22
CA ILE A 173 -38.97 -15.63 -0.97
C ILE A 173 -37.62 -16.25 -0.56
N GLY A 174 -37.51 -17.59 -0.56
CA GLY A 174 -36.40 -18.35 0.02
C GLY A 174 -35.04 -18.29 -0.69
N GLN A 175 -34.73 -17.31 -1.54
CA GLN A 175 -33.50 -17.33 -2.35
C GLN A 175 -32.59 -16.08 -2.27
N THR A 176 -33.00 -14.99 -1.60
CA THR A 176 -32.30 -13.69 -1.78
C THR A 176 -31.98 -12.90 -0.51
N ARG A 177 -31.81 -13.55 0.65
CA ARG A 177 -31.46 -12.83 1.90
C ARG A 177 -30.03 -13.13 2.36
N GLY A 178 -29.21 -12.08 2.44
CA GLY A 178 -27.99 -11.99 3.28
C GLY A 178 -26.79 -12.85 2.95
N ARG A 179 -26.84 -13.71 1.92
CA ARG A 179 -25.74 -14.62 1.64
C ARG A 179 -24.52 -13.88 1.11
N VAL A 180 -23.36 -14.13 1.72
CA VAL A 180 -22.06 -13.82 1.11
C VAL A 180 -21.97 -14.59 -0.20
N GLN A 181 -22.00 -13.86 -1.33
CA GLN A 181 -21.91 -14.44 -2.67
C GLN A 181 -20.46 -14.58 -3.14
N ALA A 182 -19.58 -13.70 -2.67
CA ALA A 182 -18.18 -13.71 -3.04
C ALA A 182 -17.34 -12.94 -2.01
N VAL A 183 -16.10 -13.39 -1.86
CA VAL A 183 -15.01 -12.67 -1.20
C VAL A 183 -13.93 -12.43 -2.25
N HIS A 184 -13.65 -11.16 -2.51
CA HIS A 184 -12.65 -10.72 -3.47
C HIS A 184 -11.44 -10.16 -2.73
N LEU A 185 -10.26 -10.70 -3.01
CA LEU A 185 -9.00 -10.33 -2.39
C LEU A 185 -8.10 -9.71 -3.46
N VAL A 186 -7.70 -8.45 -3.27
CA VAL A 186 -6.76 -7.79 -4.18
C VAL A 186 -5.35 -8.01 -3.66
N GLU A 187 -4.64 -8.96 -4.28
CA GLU A 187 -3.31 -9.45 -3.88
C GLU A 187 -2.53 -9.91 -5.09
N THR A 188 -1.30 -9.43 -5.24
CA THR A 188 -0.41 -9.75 -6.39
C THR A 188 0.61 -10.85 -6.06
N SER A 189 0.83 -11.15 -4.78
CA SER A 189 1.79 -12.15 -4.32
C SER A 189 1.16 -13.54 -4.29
N ALA A 190 1.54 -14.40 -5.24
CA ALA A 190 1.09 -15.80 -5.31
C ALA A 190 1.32 -16.57 -3.99
N ARG A 191 2.42 -16.26 -3.28
CA ARG A 191 2.70 -16.85 -1.96
C ARG A 191 1.63 -16.47 -0.93
N LEU A 192 1.27 -15.19 -0.86
CA LEU A 192 0.24 -14.72 0.07
C LEU A 192 -1.14 -15.22 -0.33
N GLN A 193 -1.44 -15.37 -1.63
CA GLN A 193 -2.69 -15.98 -2.08
C GLN A 193 -2.86 -17.41 -1.54
N GLU A 194 -1.79 -18.23 -1.57
CA GLU A 194 -1.83 -19.59 -1.01
C GLU A 194 -1.99 -19.58 0.51
N GLU A 195 -1.30 -18.67 1.21
CA GLU A 195 -1.45 -18.50 2.66
C GLU A 195 -2.88 -18.09 3.04
N GLN A 196 -3.48 -17.16 2.30
CA GLN A 196 -4.87 -16.74 2.46
C GLN A 196 -5.85 -17.86 2.17
N LYS A 197 -5.59 -18.67 1.14
CA LYS A 197 -6.40 -19.84 0.80
C LYS A 197 -6.46 -20.83 1.97
N SER A 198 -5.32 -21.09 2.62
CA SER A 198 -5.26 -21.90 3.83
C SER A 198 -6.04 -21.28 5.00
N THR A 199 -5.81 -19.99 5.27
CA THR A 199 -6.47 -19.24 6.36
C THR A 199 -8.00 -19.18 6.20
N LEU A 200 -8.47 -18.90 4.98
CA LEU A 200 -9.88 -18.63 4.68
C LEU A 200 -10.65 -19.85 4.20
N GLY A 201 -10.00 -20.85 3.62
CA GLY A 201 -10.63 -22.08 3.15
C GLY A 201 -11.26 -22.91 4.27
N THR A 202 -10.82 -22.73 5.51
CA THR A 202 -11.48 -23.31 6.70
C THR A 202 -12.76 -22.57 7.09
N ARG A 203 -12.97 -21.35 6.58
CA ARG A 203 -14.08 -20.46 6.97
C ARG A 203 -15.14 -20.36 5.90
N ILE A 204 -14.80 -20.38 4.61
CA ILE A 204 -15.77 -20.31 3.52
C ILE A 204 -15.41 -21.29 2.40
N PRO A 205 -16.40 -21.75 1.60
CA PRO A 205 -16.12 -22.56 0.43
C PRO A 205 -15.15 -21.84 -0.51
N GLU A 206 -14.18 -22.58 -1.02
CA GLU A 206 -13.19 -22.08 -1.99
C GLU A 206 -13.86 -21.48 -3.24
N THR A 207 -15.04 -21.99 -3.62
CA THR A 207 -15.83 -21.48 -4.75
C THR A 207 -16.30 -20.04 -4.59
N LEU A 208 -16.24 -19.46 -3.38
CA LEU A 208 -16.59 -18.07 -3.10
C LEU A 208 -15.35 -17.17 -2.94
N LEU A 209 -14.13 -17.73 -2.96
CA LEU A 209 -12.88 -17.00 -2.83
C LEU A 209 -12.33 -16.66 -4.22
N HIS A 210 -12.06 -15.38 -4.45
CA HIS A 210 -11.52 -14.89 -5.71
C HIS A 210 -10.36 -13.92 -5.45
N TRP A 211 -9.24 -14.13 -6.15
CA TRP A 211 -8.09 -13.25 -6.11
C TRP A 211 -8.01 -12.42 -7.38
N HIS A 212 -7.55 -11.18 -7.22
CA HIS A 212 -7.42 -10.20 -8.30
C HIS A 212 -6.10 -9.45 -8.16
N ASP A 213 -5.46 -9.14 -9.28
CA ASP A 213 -4.26 -8.29 -9.29
C ASP A 213 -4.62 -6.81 -9.06
N ARG A 214 -5.82 -6.40 -9.52
CA ARG A 214 -6.30 -5.03 -9.43
C ARG A 214 -7.73 -4.98 -8.93
N ILE A 215 -8.08 -3.88 -8.26
CA ILE A 215 -9.48 -3.60 -7.89
C ILE A 215 -10.40 -3.51 -9.11
N ASP A 216 -9.87 -3.07 -10.26
CA ASP A 216 -10.61 -2.93 -11.51
C ASP A 216 -11.05 -4.29 -12.10
N ASP A 217 -10.39 -5.38 -11.72
CA ASP A 217 -10.66 -6.73 -12.23
C ASP A 217 -11.89 -7.35 -11.56
N ILE A 218 -12.36 -6.75 -10.45
CA ILE A 218 -13.53 -7.22 -9.71
C ILE A 218 -14.79 -6.94 -10.55
N PRO A 219 -15.62 -7.96 -10.87
CA PRO A 219 -16.84 -7.77 -11.66
C PRO A 219 -17.75 -6.71 -11.05
N LYS A 220 -18.31 -5.82 -11.85
CA LYS A 220 -19.28 -4.81 -11.37
C LYS A 220 -20.68 -5.43 -11.34
N ASP A 221 -21.37 -5.28 -10.22
CA ASP A 221 -22.75 -5.75 -10.06
C ASP A 221 -23.53 -4.81 -9.14
N ASP A 222 -24.47 -4.07 -9.73
CA ASP A 222 -25.32 -3.11 -9.03
C ASP A 222 -26.39 -3.78 -8.16
N ASN A 223 -26.60 -5.09 -8.30
CA ASN A 223 -27.53 -5.84 -7.45
C ASN A 223 -26.87 -6.33 -6.16
N VAL A 224 -25.54 -6.31 -6.06
CA VAL A 224 -24.79 -6.83 -4.90
C VAL A 224 -24.24 -5.70 -4.04
N PHE A 225 -24.56 -5.73 -2.74
CA PHE A 225 -24.03 -4.76 -1.79
C PHE A 225 -22.54 -5.05 -1.51
N THR A 226 -21.70 -4.03 -1.60
CA THR A 226 -20.24 -4.18 -1.47
C THR A 226 -19.79 -3.74 -0.09
N LEU A 227 -19.15 -4.65 0.63
CA LEU A 227 -18.41 -4.37 1.86
C LEU A 227 -16.92 -4.34 1.52
N LEU A 228 -16.30 -3.16 1.58
CA LEU A 228 -14.89 -2.99 1.23
C LEU A 228 -14.06 -2.60 2.45
N VAL A 229 -12.92 -3.24 2.64
CA VAL A 229 -11.93 -2.91 3.65
C VAL A 229 -10.53 -2.79 3.04
N ALA A 230 -9.75 -1.84 3.54
CA ALA A 230 -8.38 -1.57 3.07
C ALA A 230 -7.52 -1.16 4.27
N HIS A 231 -7.21 -2.11 5.14
CA HIS A 231 -6.46 -1.85 6.36
C HIS A 231 -4.95 -1.84 6.08
N GLU A 232 -4.27 -0.75 6.44
CA GLU A 232 -2.83 -0.56 6.16
C GLU A 232 -2.45 -0.76 4.67
N PHE A 233 -3.39 -0.53 3.75
CA PHE A 233 -3.13 -0.61 2.32
C PHE A 233 -2.53 0.71 1.79
N PHE A 234 -3.11 1.85 2.19
CA PHE A 234 -2.74 3.17 1.66
C PHE A 234 -1.41 3.71 2.21
N ASP A 235 -0.83 3.13 3.26
CA ASP A 235 0.50 3.54 3.73
C ASP A 235 1.62 2.93 2.85
N ALA A 236 1.29 1.90 2.06
CA ALA A 236 2.20 1.13 1.23
C ALA A 236 2.11 1.49 -0.26
N ILE A 237 1.18 2.37 -0.67
CA ILE A 237 1.09 2.78 -2.08
C ILE A 237 2.22 3.73 -2.47
N PRO A 238 2.78 3.62 -3.69
CA PRO A 238 3.80 4.55 -4.18
C PRO A 238 3.33 6.01 -4.19
N ILE A 239 4.16 6.91 -3.64
CA ILE A 239 3.86 8.35 -3.58
C ILE A 239 4.81 9.19 -4.43
N HIS A 240 4.30 10.31 -4.94
CA HIS A 240 5.12 11.34 -5.57
C HIS A 240 5.48 12.40 -4.52
N ILE A 241 6.74 12.84 -4.54
CA ILE A 241 7.21 13.98 -3.75
C ILE A 241 7.48 15.12 -4.71
N ILE A 242 6.91 16.29 -4.41
CA ILE A 242 7.15 17.54 -5.14
C ILE A 242 7.80 18.55 -4.21
N GLU A 243 8.80 19.26 -4.71
CA GLU A 243 9.48 20.33 -3.99
C GLU A 243 9.20 21.66 -4.72
N ALA A 244 8.61 22.62 -4.01
CA ALA A 244 8.41 23.97 -4.55
C ALA A 244 9.75 24.69 -4.62
N ARG A 245 10.13 25.17 -5.82
CA ARG A 245 11.34 25.98 -6.02
C ARG A 245 10.97 27.36 -6.53
N GLN A 246 11.49 28.39 -5.87
CA GLN A 246 11.39 29.75 -6.38
C GLN A 246 12.39 29.88 -7.53
N LEU A 247 11.88 30.03 -8.76
CA LEU A 247 12.70 30.35 -9.91
C LEU A 247 13.33 31.74 -9.68
N ARG A 248 14.63 31.78 -9.38
CA ARG A 248 15.38 33.03 -9.47
C ARG A 248 15.52 33.35 -10.95
N LEU A 249 14.76 34.34 -11.42
CA LEU A 249 15.06 35.00 -12.68
C LEU A 249 16.48 35.58 -12.54
N LEU A 250 17.43 35.06 -13.32
CA LEU A 250 18.75 35.67 -13.42
C LEU A 250 18.55 37.08 -14.02
N PRO A 251 19.15 38.13 -13.45
CA PRO A 251 19.10 39.45 -14.07
C PRO A 251 19.66 39.34 -15.49
N SER A 252 18.86 39.71 -16.48
CA SER A 252 19.29 39.87 -17.86
C SER A 252 20.57 40.71 -17.86
N ALA A 253 21.67 40.18 -18.41
CA ALA A 253 22.92 40.91 -18.51
C ALA A 253 22.65 42.26 -19.18
N MET A 254 22.74 43.34 -18.39
CA MET A 254 22.63 44.69 -18.92
C MET A 254 23.74 44.88 -19.95
N SER A 255 23.34 45.17 -21.18
CA SER A 255 24.18 45.59 -22.28
C SER A 255 25.13 46.71 -21.84
N HIS A 256 26.43 46.48 -21.97
CA HIS A 256 27.43 47.54 -21.90
C HIS A 256 27.12 48.60 -22.99
N PRO A 257 27.06 49.90 -22.66
CA PRO A 257 27.10 50.92 -23.70
C PRO A 257 28.53 50.97 -24.27
N LEU A 258 28.65 50.78 -25.58
CA LEU A 258 29.86 51.08 -26.34
C LEU A 258 30.11 52.59 -26.27
N SER A 259 31.27 52.98 -25.77
CA SER A 259 31.86 54.31 -25.91
C SER A 259 33.17 54.18 -26.67
#